data_AF-A0A1H6EIS5-F1
#
_entry.id   AF-A0A1H6EIS5-F1
#
_cell.length_a   1.000
_cell.length_b   1.000
_cell.length_c   1.000
_cell.angle_alpha   90.00
_cell.angle_beta   90.00
_cell.angle_gamma   90.00
#
_symmetry.space_group_name_H-M   'P 1'
#
loop_
_entity.id
_entity.type
_entity.pdbx_description
1 polymer ?
#
loop_
_entity_poly.entity_id
_entity_poly.type
_entity_poly.pdbx_seq_one_letter_code
_entity_poly.pdbx_strand_id
1 'polypeptide(L)'
;MSERVVLAYYGDAESSAALEGLDAEVVAITVDIGQGGEDLAAIRRRALDRGAAEAVVVDARDEFAEQYCLPALQAHALHLGRYPLVAELSRPLIAKHLVAAADEFGAGAVAHGCETDIAALDPRLAVIAPGGGASPALGRNVWGRIAETAAPQDFWRAEPEWPEELTIKFDRGVPVAVDGETVTVLQAVQELNRRAGAHGIGHDRHRAPGAIALITAHQELEEVTLERELIRFKRTVGQRWTELVRDGMWFSPLKDALDAFIADSQHQVSGEVRIVLHAGRATVRDRRTEEPRRAEHVPTWYDSLRAGPAPAPQPSHRPPEGVRMVNFARN
;
A
#
# COMPACT_ATOMS: atom_id res chain seq x y z
N MET A 1 -11.52 -31.68 -19.36
CA MET A 1 -11.42 -31.13 -17.99
C MET A 1 -12.40 -29.99 -17.92
N SER A 2 -13.20 -29.90 -16.87
CA SER A 2 -14.03 -28.72 -16.60
C SER A 2 -13.13 -27.49 -16.61
N GLU A 3 -13.52 -26.43 -17.33
CA GLU A 3 -12.84 -25.15 -17.20
C GLU A 3 -13.02 -24.66 -15.75
N ARG A 4 -11.91 -24.26 -15.12
CA ARG A 4 -11.93 -23.70 -13.77
C ARG A 4 -11.92 -22.18 -13.84
N VAL A 5 -12.74 -21.56 -13.00
CA VAL A 5 -12.86 -20.10 -12.87
C VAL A 5 -12.61 -19.72 -11.41
N VAL A 6 -11.72 -18.76 -11.18
CA VAL A 6 -11.57 -18.14 -9.86
C VAL A 6 -12.55 -16.97 -9.75
N LEU A 7 -13.39 -16.95 -8.72
CA LEU A 7 -14.38 -15.90 -8.48
C LEU A 7 -14.04 -15.17 -7.18
N ALA A 8 -13.96 -13.84 -7.24
CA ALA A 8 -13.97 -13.03 -6.02
C ALA A 8 -15.34 -13.11 -5.34
N TYR A 9 -15.37 -13.69 -4.15
CA TYR A 9 -16.58 -14.03 -3.43
C TYR A 9 -16.59 -13.36 -2.06
N TYR A 10 -17.61 -12.52 -1.79
CA TYR A 10 -17.74 -11.80 -0.52
C TYR A 10 -19.02 -12.19 0.24
N GLY A 11 -19.75 -13.19 -0.25
CA GLY A 11 -20.95 -13.71 0.41
C GLY A 11 -22.20 -12.87 0.23
N ASP A 12 -22.13 -11.72 -0.45
CA ASP A 12 -23.29 -10.93 -0.82
C ASP A 12 -24.15 -11.63 -1.89
N ALA A 13 -25.35 -11.09 -2.12
CA ALA A 13 -26.30 -11.66 -3.08
C ALA A 13 -25.74 -11.66 -4.52
N GLU A 14 -24.91 -10.68 -4.85
CA GLU A 14 -24.36 -10.51 -6.18
C GLU A 14 -23.27 -11.53 -6.49
N SER A 15 -22.28 -11.67 -5.60
CA SER A 15 -21.24 -12.70 -5.69
C SER A 15 -21.81 -14.12 -5.57
N SER A 16 -22.92 -14.32 -4.84
CA SER A 16 -23.64 -15.59 -4.82
C SER A 16 -24.34 -15.91 -6.14
N ALA A 17 -25.03 -14.93 -6.75
CA ALA A 17 -25.64 -15.10 -8.06
C ALA A 17 -24.58 -15.31 -9.16
N ALA A 18 -23.43 -14.62 -9.07
CA ALA A 18 -22.30 -14.81 -9.96
C ALA A 18 -21.76 -16.25 -9.88
N LEU A 19 -21.60 -16.78 -8.67
CA LEU A 19 -21.16 -18.16 -8.46
C LEU A 19 -22.12 -19.16 -9.10
N GLU A 20 -23.42 -19.03 -8.82
CA GLU A 20 -24.47 -19.93 -9.32
C GLU A 20 -24.69 -19.83 -10.85
N GLY A 21 -24.32 -18.69 -11.46
CA GLY A 21 -24.51 -18.43 -12.88
C GLY A 21 -23.35 -18.84 -13.79
N LEU A 22 -22.20 -19.23 -13.23
CA LEU A 22 -21.04 -19.68 -13.99
C LEU A 22 -21.17 -21.17 -14.36
N ASP A 23 -21.15 -21.49 -15.66
CA ASP A 23 -21.12 -22.86 -16.17
C ASP A 23 -19.68 -23.43 -16.14
N ALA A 24 -19.10 -23.51 -14.94
CA ALA A 24 -17.70 -23.88 -14.72
C ALA A 24 -17.47 -24.45 -13.31
N GLU A 25 -16.30 -25.06 -13.09
CA GLU A 25 -15.87 -25.41 -11.74
C GLU A 25 -15.32 -24.16 -11.04
N VAL A 26 -16.04 -23.64 -10.06
CA VAL A 26 -15.72 -22.34 -9.44
C VAL A 26 -14.87 -22.52 -8.18
N VAL A 27 -13.73 -21.81 -8.14
CA VAL A 27 -12.92 -21.59 -6.94
C VAL A 27 -13.28 -20.22 -6.38
N ALA A 28 -13.96 -20.18 -5.24
CA ALA A 28 -14.35 -18.94 -4.59
C ALA A 28 -13.22 -18.41 -3.70
N ILE A 29 -12.81 -17.15 -3.89
CA ILE A 29 -11.81 -16.50 -3.04
C ILE A 29 -12.36 -15.26 -2.36
N THR A 30 -12.23 -15.20 -1.04
CA THR A 30 -12.50 -14.01 -0.24
C THR A 30 -11.18 -13.40 0.20
N VAL A 31 -10.91 -12.16 -0.20
CA VAL A 31 -9.74 -11.41 0.27
C VAL A 31 -10.19 -10.50 1.42
N ASP A 32 -9.70 -10.74 2.64
CA ASP A 32 -9.94 -9.88 3.78
C ASP A 32 -8.98 -8.69 3.75
N ILE A 33 -9.56 -7.51 3.53
CA ILE A 33 -8.91 -6.19 3.50
C ILE A 33 -9.44 -5.30 4.64
N GLY A 34 -10.04 -5.92 5.67
CA GLY A 34 -10.63 -5.23 6.79
C GLY A 34 -12.01 -4.65 6.47
N GLN A 35 -12.72 -5.24 5.50
CA GLN A 35 -14.10 -4.89 5.23
C GLN A 35 -14.98 -5.17 6.45
N GLY A 36 -14.68 -6.15 7.30
CA GLY A 36 -15.53 -6.55 8.42
C GLY A 36 -16.93 -6.99 7.97
N GLY A 37 -17.88 -7.03 8.89
CA GLY A 37 -19.25 -7.50 8.60
C GLY A 37 -19.44 -8.95 9.03
N GLU A 38 -19.83 -9.81 8.08
CA GLU A 38 -20.05 -11.22 8.39
C GLU A 38 -18.73 -11.97 8.65
N ASP A 39 -18.81 -12.99 9.49
CA ASP A 39 -17.70 -13.91 9.76
C ASP A 39 -17.20 -14.58 8.47
N LEU A 40 -15.87 -14.55 8.26
CA LEU A 40 -15.26 -15.06 7.03
C LEU A 40 -15.42 -16.57 6.87
N ALA A 41 -15.50 -17.34 7.97
CA ALA A 41 -15.76 -18.77 7.90
C ALA A 41 -17.20 -19.06 7.47
N ALA A 42 -18.16 -18.21 7.86
CA ALA A 42 -19.53 -18.27 7.37
C ALA A 42 -19.62 -17.94 5.86
N ILE A 43 -18.90 -16.92 5.38
CA ILE A 43 -18.79 -16.59 3.95
C ILE A 43 -18.20 -17.77 3.17
N ARG A 44 -17.09 -18.34 3.65
CA ARG A 44 -16.45 -19.51 3.04
C ARG A 44 -17.41 -20.70 2.96
N ARG A 45 -18.09 -21.03 4.06
CA ARG A 45 -19.07 -22.14 4.09
C ARG A 45 -20.20 -21.92 3.10
N ARG A 46 -20.71 -20.69 3.02
CA ARG A 46 -21.77 -20.31 2.08
C ARG A 46 -21.36 -20.53 0.63
N ALA A 47 -20.12 -20.23 0.26
CA ALA A 47 -19.62 -20.49 -1.10
C ALA A 47 -19.70 -21.99 -1.44
N LEU A 48 -19.25 -22.85 -0.52
CA LEU A 48 -19.29 -24.31 -0.68
C LEU A 48 -20.74 -24.83 -0.75
N ASP A 49 -21.61 -24.35 0.13
CA ASP A 49 -23.04 -24.73 0.15
C ASP A 49 -23.76 -24.34 -1.16
N ARG A 50 -23.24 -23.34 -1.88
CA ARG A 50 -23.75 -22.88 -3.18
C ARG A 50 -23.08 -23.52 -4.39
N GLY A 51 -22.15 -24.45 -4.19
CA GLY A 51 -21.56 -25.23 -5.27
C GLY A 51 -20.17 -24.80 -5.72
N ALA A 52 -19.46 -23.95 -4.96
CA ALA A 52 -18.02 -23.78 -5.18
C ALA A 52 -17.30 -25.12 -4.99
N ALA A 53 -16.39 -25.47 -5.90
CA ALA A 53 -15.55 -26.66 -5.76
C ALA A 53 -14.51 -26.46 -4.63
N GLU A 54 -14.02 -25.23 -4.49
CA GLU A 54 -13.06 -24.78 -3.48
C GLU A 54 -13.51 -23.42 -2.95
N ALA A 55 -13.23 -23.15 -1.68
CA ALA A 55 -13.47 -21.84 -1.08
C ALA A 55 -12.31 -21.46 -0.16
N VAL A 56 -11.64 -20.35 -0.50
CA VAL A 56 -10.42 -19.86 0.15
C VAL A 56 -10.66 -18.49 0.74
N VAL A 57 -10.11 -18.26 1.93
CA VAL A 57 -10.06 -16.94 2.57
C VAL A 57 -8.60 -16.55 2.68
N VAL A 58 -8.26 -15.37 2.17
CA VAL A 58 -6.93 -14.77 2.26
C VAL A 58 -7.00 -13.59 3.22
N ASP A 59 -6.27 -13.65 4.32
CA ASP A 59 -6.07 -12.47 5.19
C ASP A 59 -4.98 -11.59 4.58
N ALA A 60 -5.38 -10.47 3.99
CA ALA A 60 -4.50 -9.53 3.31
C ALA A 60 -4.50 -8.16 4.00
N ARG A 61 -4.90 -8.07 5.27
CA ARG A 61 -5.07 -6.78 5.97
C ARG A 61 -3.75 -6.04 6.17
N ASP A 62 -2.72 -6.73 6.66
CA ASP A 62 -1.39 -6.15 6.81
C ASP A 62 -0.76 -5.84 5.46
N GLU A 63 -0.89 -6.75 4.48
CA GLU A 63 -0.43 -6.51 3.10
C GLU A 63 -1.10 -5.27 2.49
N PHE A 64 -2.41 -5.12 2.65
CA PHE A 64 -3.15 -3.95 2.18
C PHE A 64 -2.63 -2.66 2.83
N ALA A 65 -2.44 -2.69 4.16
CA ALA A 65 -1.93 -1.54 4.89
C ALA A 65 -0.52 -1.15 4.43
N GLU A 66 0.39 -2.12 4.31
CA GLU A 66 1.81 -1.88 4.04
C GLU A 66 2.12 -1.62 2.56
N GLN A 67 1.46 -2.33 1.64
CA GLN A 67 1.80 -2.27 0.21
C GLN A 67 0.87 -1.35 -0.59
N TYR A 68 -0.24 -0.89 -0.02
CA TYR A 68 -1.23 -0.06 -0.74
C TYR A 68 -1.56 1.23 0.02
N CYS A 69 -1.95 1.13 1.29
CA CYS A 69 -2.30 2.30 2.10
C CYS A 69 -1.07 3.17 2.44
N LEU A 70 0.06 2.56 2.79
CA LEU A 70 1.29 3.29 3.12
C LEU A 70 1.85 4.08 1.91
N PRO A 71 1.95 3.52 0.69
CA PRO A 71 2.30 4.31 -0.49
C PRO A 71 1.31 5.46 -0.74
N ALA A 72 0.00 5.23 -0.55
CA ALA A 72 -1.00 6.29 -0.68
C ALA A 72 -0.83 7.39 0.38
N LEU A 73 -0.49 7.02 1.61
CA LEU A 73 -0.13 7.94 2.68
C LEU A 73 1.09 8.79 2.30
N GLN A 74 2.18 8.15 1.89
CA GLN A 74 3.44 8.81 1.53
C GLN A 74 3.29 9.70 0.28
N ALA A 75 2.43 9.32 -0.66
CA ALA A 75 2.07 10.12 -1.83
C ALA A 75 1.15 11.31 -1.52
N HIS A 76 0.60 11.37 -0.30
CA HIS A 76 -0.49 12.27 0.09
C HIS A 76 -1.71 12.14 -0.83
N ALA A 77 -2.06 10.90 -1.17
CA ALA A 77 -3.00 10.62 -2.24
C ALA A 77 -4.43 11.06 -1.89
N LEU A 78 -4.87 12.15 -2.54
CA LEU A 78 -6.20 12.72 -2.37
C LEU A 78 -6.76 13.12 -3.74
N HIS A 79 -7.67 12.31 -4.27
CA HIS A 79 -8.37 12.64 -5.52
C HIS A 79 -9.23 13.89 -5.30
N LEU A 80 -9.10 14.86 -6.23
CA LEU A 80 -9.71 16.19 -6.12
C LEU A 80 -9.34 16.93 -4.82
N GLY A 81 -8.22 16.57 -4.20
CA GLY A 81 -7.78 17.10 -2.91
C GLY A 81 -8.66 16.68 -1.72
N ARG A 82 -9.51 15.65 -1.88
CA ARG A 82 -10.49 15.25 -0.84
C ARG A 82 -10.55 13.75 -0.58
N TYR A 83 -10.53 12.91 -1.62
CA TYR A 83 -10.88 11.50 -1.49
C TYR A 83 -9.65 10.58 -1.51
N PRO A 84 -9.37 9.79 -0.46
CA PRO A 84 -8.12 9.04 -0.33
C PRO A 84 -8.15 7.66 -1.01
N LEU A 85 -8.78 7.55 -2.19
CA LEU A 85 -8.71 6.36 -3.05
C LEU A 85 -9.15 5.03 -2.38
N VAL A 86 -10.21 5.07 -1.55
CA VAL A 86 -10.66 3.94 -0.73
C VAL A 86 -10.86 2.65 -1.53
N ALA A 87 -11.64 2.69 -2.63
CA ALA A 87 -11.91 1.48 -3.40
C ALA A 87 -10.75 1.14 -4.33
N GLU A 88 -10.14 2.16 -4.91
CA GLU A 88 -9.11 2.10 -5.95
C GLU A 88 -7.85 1.39 -5.45
N LEU A 89 -7.47 1.59 -4.18
CA LEU A 89 -6.32 0.91 -3.58
C LEU A 89 -6.54 -0.60 -3.39
N SER A 90 -7.77 -1.04 -3.19
CA SER A 90 -8.07 -2.47 -2.94
C SER A 90 -8.07 -3.32 -4.22
N ARG A 91 -8.41 -2.72 -5.37
CA ARG A 91 -8.53 -3.41 -6.66
C ARG A 91 -7.24 -4.14 -7.09
N PRO A 92 -6.05 -3.50 -7.09
CA PRO A 92 -4.82 -4.18 -7.49
C PRO A 92 -4.40 -5.29 -6.52
N LEU A 93 -4.72 -5.18 -5.23
CA LEU A 93 -4.50 -6.25 -4.25
C LEU A 93 -5.39 -7.46 -4.53
N ILE A 94 -6.69 -7.22 -4.75
CA ILE A 94 -7.63 -8.29 -5.06
C ILE A 94 -7.23 -8.98 -6.38
N ALA A 95 -6.88 -8.20 -7.40
CA ALA A 95 -6.40 -8.75 -8.68
C ALA A 95 -5.16 -9.64 -8.50
N LYS A 96 -4.19 -9.21 -7.69
CA LYS A 96 -2.99 -10.00 -7.36
C LYS A 96 -3.34 -11.36 -6.77
N HIS A 97 -4.25 -11.41 -5.79
CA HIS A 97 -4.67 -12.66 -5.16
C HIS A 97 -5.53 -13.54 -6.07
N LEU A 98 -6.35 -12.95 -6.93
CA LEU A 98 -7.12 -13.70 -7.94
C LEU A 98 -6.21 -14.38 -8.96
N VAL A 99 -5.21 -13.67 -9.47
CA VAL A 99 -4.23 -14.21 -10.42
C VAL A 99 -3.39 -15.31 -9.77
N ALA A 100 -2.94 -15.11 -8.53
CA ALA A 100 -2.22 -16.13 -7.78
C ALA A 100 -3.06 -17.41 -7.57
N ALA A 101 -4.34 -17.27 -7.20
CA ALA A 101 -5.25 -18.40 -7.09
C ALA A 101 -5.51 -19.06 -8.45
N ALA A 102 -5.58 -18.30 -9.55
CA ALA A 102 -5.76 -18.88 -10.86
C ALA A 102 -4.59 -19.79 -11.25
N ASP A 103 -3.35 -19.38 -10.95
CA ASP A 103 -2.16 -20.20 -11.13
C ASP A 103 -2.19 -21.45 -10.22
N GLU A 104 -2.48 -21.26 -8.92
CA GLU A 104 -2.52 -22.35 -7.93
C GLU A 104 -3.55 -23.44 -8.26
N PHE A 105 -4.76 -23.04 -8.64
CA PHE A 105 -5.87 -23.96 -8.89
C PHE A 105 -5.99 -24.39 -10.36
N GLY A 106 -5.10 -23.91 -11.23
CA GLY A 106 -5.12 -24.21 -12.67
C GLY A 106 -6.36 -23.66 -13.38
N ALA A 107 -6.80 -22.45 -13.01
CA ALA A 107 -7.93 -21.78 -13.62
C ALA A 107 -7.52 -21.02 -14.88
N GLY A 108 -8.32 -21.11 -15.94
CA GLY A 108 -8.11 -20.37 -17.19
C GLY A 108 -8.74 -18.98 -17.19
N ALA A 109 -9.58 -18.68 -16.19
CA ALA A 109 -10.33 -17.44 -16.11
C ALA A 109 -10.53 -16.94 -14.68
N VAL A 110 -10.74 -15.63 -14.56
CA VAL A 110 -11.05 -14.93 -13.31
C VAL A 110 -12.34 -14.14 -13.49
N ALA A 111 -13.27 -14.29 -12.55
CA ALA A 111 -14.52 -13.54 -12.50
C ALA A 111 -14.43 -12.37 -11.50
N HIS A 112 -14.14 -11.16 -12.00
CA HIS A 112 -14.16 -9.90 -11.25
C HIS A 112 -14.12 -8.70 -12.21
N GLY A 113 -14.76 -7.57 -11.87
CA GLY A 113 -14.62 -6.26 -12.55
C GLY A 113 -13.26 -5.52 -12.44
N CYS A 114 -12.15 -6.22 -12.16
CA CYS A 114 -10.79 -5.67 -12.08
C CYS A 114 -9.96 -5.93 -13.36
N GLU A 115 -10.58 -5.80 -14.52
CA GLU A 115 -10.02 -6.26 -15.80
C GLU A 115 -8.62 -5.68 -16.10
N THR A 116 -8.42 -4.38 -15.92
CA THR A 116 -7.13 -3.72 -16.19
C THR A 116 -6.01 -4.26 -15.31
N ASP A 117 -6.28 -4.46 -14.02
CA ASP A 117 -5.29 -4.96 -13.06
C ASP A 117 -4.95 -6.43 -13.33
N ILE A 118 -5.95 -7.26 -13.62
CA ILE A 118 -5.76 -8.69 -13.95
C ILE A 118 -4.96 -8.83 -15.25
N ALA A 119 -5.31 -8.07 -16.29
CA ALA A 119 -4.62 -8.12 -17.57
C ALA A 119 -3.16 -7.62 -17.48
N ALA A 120 -2.87 -6.68 -16.58
CA ALA A 120 -1.50 -6.23 -16.33
C ALA A 120 -0.64 -7.30 -15.63
N LEU A 121 -1.26 -8.12 -14.77
CA LEU A 121 -0.59 -9.18 -14.02
C LEU A 121 -0.43 -10.48 -14.82
N ASP A 122 -1.48 -10.95 -15.47
CA ASP A 122 -1.44 -12.10 -16.38
C ASP A 122 -2.41 -11.91 -17.56
N PRO A 123 -1.90 -11.47 -18.73
CA PRO A 123 -2.73 -11.23 -19.91
C PRO A 123 -3.28 -12.51 -20.56
N ARG A 124 -2.90 -13.70 -20.07
CA ARG A 124 -3.38 -14.99 -20.59
C ARG A 124 -4.70 -15.41 -19.96
N LEU A 125 -5.03 -14.89 -18.78
CA LEU A 125 -6.27 -15.21 -18.08
C LEU A 125 -7.46 -14.53 -18.76
N ALA A 126 -8.52 -15.29 -19.02
CA ALA A 126 -9.78 -14.69 -19.45
C ALA A 126 -10.44 -13.96 -18.27
N VAL A 127 -10.90 -12.73 -18.47
CA VAL A 127 -11.63 -11.98 -17.46
C VAL A 127 -13.12 -12.07 -17.75
N ILE A 128 -13.88 -12.55 -16.76
CA ILE A 128 -15.33 -12.61 -16.79
C ILE A 128 -15.84 -11.48 -15.90
N ALA A 129 -16.62 -10.55 -16.45
CA ALA A 129 -17.33 -9.58 -15.64
C ALA A 129 -18.61 -10.26 -15.11
N PRO A 130 -18.70 -10.63 -13.82
CA PRO A 130 -19.94 -11.17 -13.29
C PRO A 130 -21.03 -10.10 -13.44
N GLY A 131 -22.14 -10.44 -14.08
CA GLY A 131 -23.27 -9.51 -14.23
C GLY A 131 -23.79 -9.10 -12.85
N GLY A 132 -23.66 -7.83 -12.52
CA GLY A 132 -23.83 -7.30 -11.17
C GLY A 132 -23.06 -5.98 -11.06
N GLY A 133 -23.32 -5.16 -10.05
CA GLY A 133 -22.60 -3.90 -9.87
C GLY A 133 -21.14 -4.10 -9.44
N ALA A 134 -20.57 -3.09 -8.80
CA ALA A 134 -19.35 -3.31 -8.02
C ALA A 134 -19.76 -4.00 -6.72
N SER A 135 -19.11 -5.11 -6.33
CA SER A 135 -19.37 -5.76 -5.04
C SER A 135 -19.27 -4.72 -3.91
N PRO A 136 -20.23 -4.69 -2.95
CA PRO A 136 -20.18 -3.81 -1.78
C PRO A 136 -18.87 -3.91 -0.96
N ALA A 137 -18.13 -5.01 -1.10
CA ALA A 137 -16.80 -5.17 -0.50
C ALA A 137 -15.77 -4.15 -0.99
N LEU A 138 -15.89 -3.65 -2.23
CA LEU A 138 -15.03 -2.55 -2.73
C LEU A 138 -15.36 -1.20 -2.07
N GLY A 139 -16.56 -1.07 -1.50
CA GLY A 139 -17.03 0.13 -0.84
C GLY A 139 -16.60 0.25 0.63
N ARG A 140 -15.97 -0.75 1.24
CA ARG A 140 -15.55 -0.70 2.65
C ARG A 140 -14.32 -1.58 2.92
N ASN A 141 -13.27 -1.01 3.48
CA ASN A 141 -12.06 -1.70 3.91
C ASN A 141 -11.44 -0.97 5.12
N VAL A 142 -10.25 -1.39 5.56
CA VAL A 142 -9.59 -0.74 6.69
C VAL A 142 -9.16 0.71 6.40
N TRP A 143 -8.94 1.08 5.14
CA TRP A 143 -8.53 2.45 4.77
C TRP A 143 -9.70 3.45 4.82
N GLY A 144 -10.91 2.97 4.55
CA GLY A 144 -12.11 3.76 4.67
C GLY A 144 -13.35 3.07 4.09
N ARG A 145 -14.41 3.86 3.90
CA ARG A 145 -15.66 3.39 3.29
C ARG A 145 -16.30 4.45 2.40
N ILE A 146 -16.88 3.99 1.30
CA ILE A 146 -17.74 4.78 0.43
C ILE A 146 -19.17 4.64 0.96
N ALA A 147 -19.83 5.77 1.21
CA ALA A 147 -21.24 5.75 1.61
C ALA A 147 -22.12 5.44 0.40
N GLU A 148 -22.71 4.24 0.35
CA GLU A 148 -23.63 3.84 -0.73
C GLU A 148 -25.02 4.51 -0.61
N THR A 149 -25.41 4.93 0.60
CA THR A 149 -26.55 5.81 0.87
C THR A 149 -26.35 6.51 2.22
N ALA A 150 -27.03 7.63 2.44
CA ALA A 150 -27.10 8.30 3.74
C ALA A 150 -27.89 7.42 4.73
N ALA A 151 -27.25 6.38 5.30
CA ALA A 151 -27.86 5.59 6.34
C ALA A 151 -28.09 6.47 7.60
N PRO A 152 -29.31 6.56 8.16
CA PRO A 152 -29.64 7.51 9.23
C PRO A 152 -29.06 7.23 10.63
N GLN A 153 -28.17 6.23 10.80
CA GLN A 153 -27.63 5.87 12.12
C GLN A 153 -26.14 5.55 11.98
N ASP A 154 -25.35 6.60 12.20
CA ASP A 154 -23.91 6.61 12.05
C ASP A 154 -23.21 6.36 13.39
N PHE A 155 -22.48 5.26 13.52
CA PHE A 155 -21.59 5.00 14.66
C PHE A 155 -20.42 6.01 14.78
N TRP A 156 -20.17 6.80 13.72
CA TRP A 156 -19.16 7.87 13.66
C TRP A 156 -19.74 9.29 13.78
N ARG A 157 -21.04 9.44 14.08
CA ARG A 157 -21.64 10.74 14.40
C ARG A 157 -21.63 10.97 15.90
N ALA A 158 -20.43 11.10 16.45
CA ALA A 158 -20.26 11.79 17.72
C ALA A 158 -19.61 13.14 17.42
N GLU A 159 -20.22 14.21 17.92
CA GLU A 159 -19.56 15.50 18.10
C GLU A 159 -19.22 15.59 19.59
N PRO A 160 -18.12 14.95 20.03
CA PRO A 160 -17.72 15.02 21.42
C PRO A 160 -17.51 16.49 21.81
N GLU A 161 -17.93 16.83 23.03
CA GLU A 161 -17.82 18.21 23.54
C GLU A 161 -16.37 18.67 23.66
N TRP A 162 -15.44 17.73 23.87
CA TRP A 162 -14.05 18.03 24.18
C TRP A 162 -13.11 17.55 23.08
N PRO A 163 -12.08 18.35 22.72
CA PRO A 163 -11.05 17.94 21.77
C PRO A 163 -10.22 16.80 22.35
N GLU A 164 -9.76 15.92 21.48
CA GLU A 164 -8.81 14.86 21.82
C GLU A 164 -7.45 15.16 21.20
N GLU A 165 -6.39 15.00 21.98
CA GLU A 165 -5.02 15.18 21.52
C GLU A 165 -4.31 13.82 21.48
N LEU A 166 -3.50 13.61 20.45
CA LEU A 166 -2.66 12.43 20.31
C LEU A 166 -1.34 12.73 19.61
N THR A 167 -0.35 11.85 19.78
CA THR A 167 0.90 11.89 19.02
C THR A 167 0.98 10.73 18.04
N ILE A 168 1.56 10.98 16.87
CA ILE A 168 1.89 9.97 15.86
C ILE A 168 3.40 10.07 15.59
N LYS A 169 4.11 8.97 15.81
CA LYS A 169 5.52 8.85 15.45
C LYS A 169 5.66 8.22 14.08
N PHE A 170 6.49 8.82 13.24
CA PHE A 170 6.90 8.30 11.96
C PHE A 170 8.38 7.93 11.98
N ASP A 171 8.74 6.85 11.30
CA ASP A 171 10.11 6.53 10.91
C ASP A 171 10.15 6.30 9.40
N ARG A 172 10.93 7.10 8.68
CA ARG A 172 11.03 7.09 7.21
C ARG A 172 9.67 7.09 6.50
N GLY A 173 8.78 7.98 6.94
CA GLY A 173 7.42 8.11 6.41
C GLY A 173 6.43 7.03 6.86
N VAL A 174 6.86 6.04 7.64
CA VAL A 174 6.01 4.96 8.15
C VAL A 174 5.48 5.31 9.53
N PRO A 175 4.16 5.28 9.81
CA PRO A 175 3.65 5.44 11.16
C PRO A 175 4.04 4.22 12.01
N VAL A 176 4.80 4.44 13.08
CA VAL A 176 5.38 3.38 13.93
C VAL A 176 4.92 3.43 15.38
N ALA A 177 4.35 4.55 15.85
CA ALA A 177 3.75 4.64 17.18
C ALA A 177 2.59 5.63 17.24
N VAL A 178 1.64 5.38 18.14
CA VAL A 178 0.55 6.31 18.50
C VAL A 178 0.53 6.46 20.02
N ASP A 179 0.63 7.69 20.53
CA ASP A 179 0.77 7.98 21.97
C ASP A 179 1.89 7.19 22.68
N GLY A 180 3.00 6.95 21.95
CA GLY A 180 4.16 6.21 22.43
C GLY A 180 4.05 4.69 22.35
N GLU A 181 2.87 4.14 22.07
CA GLU A 181 2.65 2.70 21.86
C GLU A 181 3.05 2.32 20.43
N THR A 182 3.93 1.32 20.29
CA THR A 182 4.37 0.82 18.98
C THR A 182 3.22 0.16 18.24
N VAL A 183 3.06 0.50 16.96
CA VAL A 183 1.99 -0.02 16.10
C VAL A 183 2.54 -0.45 14.75
N THR A 184 1.90 -1.45 14.13
CA THR A 184 2.02 -1.69 12.68
C THR A 184 1.26 -0.62 11.89
N VAL A 185 1.47 -0.57 10.56
CA VAL A 185 0.69 0.33 9.70
C VAL A 185 -0.80 0.04 9.83
N LEU A 186 -1.20 -1.23 9.81
CA LEU A 186 -2.59 -1.64 9.98
C LEU A 186 -3.17 -1.13 11.31
N GLN A 187 -2.45 -1.34 12.40
CA GLN A 187 -2.86 -0.89 13.74
C GLN A 187 -2.97 0.64 13.83
N ALA A 188 -2.04 1.38 13.22
CA ALA A 188 -2.12 2.83 13.12
C ALA A 188 -3.40 3.27 12.40
N VAL A 189 -3.70 2.70 11.23
CA VAL A 189 -4.92 3.01 10.47
C VAL A 189 -6.17 2.70 11.31
N GLN A 190 -6.23 1.53 11.96
CA GLN A 190 -7.37 1.12 12.78
C GLN A 190 -7.58 2.03 13.98
N GLU A 191 -6.51 2.37 14.69
CA GLU A 191 -6.60 3.22 15.88
C GLU A 191 -7.01 4.66 15.51
N LEU A 192 -6.44 5.20 14.43
CA LEU A 192 -6.82 6.53 13.96
C LEU A 192 -8.23 6.52 13.34
N ASN A 193 -8.68 5.43 12.73
CA ASN A 193 -10.08 5.30 12.32
C ASN A 193 -11.03 5.40 13.51
N ARG A 194 -10.71 4.71 14.61
CA ARG A 194 -11.50 4.73 15.85
C ARG A 194 -11.53 6.12 16.46
N ARG A 195 -10.36 6.72 16.69
CA ARG A 195 -10.24 8.01 17.38
C ARG A 195 -10.71 9.16 16.50
N ALA A 196 -10.14 9.31 15.30
CA ALA A 196 -10.53 10.40 14.41
C ALA A 196 -11.99 10.27 13.92
N GLY A 197 -12.48 9.04 13.74
CA GLY A 197 -13.89 8.78 13.42
C GLY A 197 -14.84 9.22 14.52
N ALA A 198 -14.47 9.06 15.80
CA ALA A 198 -15.27 9.52 16.94
C ALA A 198 -15.41 11.04 17.02
N HIS A 199 -14.56 11.80 16.30
CA HIS A 199 -14.63 13.26 16.18
C HIS A 199 -15.14 13.73 14.82
N GLY A 200 -15.66 12.82 13.98
CA GLY A 200 -16.20 13.14 12.67
C GLY A 200 -15.17 13.51 11.60
N ILE A 201 -13.88 13.22 11.80
CA ILE A 201 -12.84 13.51 10.79
C ILE A 201 -13.11 12.67 9.54
N GLY A 202 -12.93 13.28 8.36
CA GLY A 202 -13.12 12.60 7.09
C GLY A 202 -14.57 12.18 6.84
N HIS A 203 -15.55 12.78 7.52
CA HIS A 203 -16.98 12.51 7.33
C HIS A 203 -17.49 13.14 6.03
N ASP A 204 -17.11 12.57 4.88
CA ASP A 204 -17.66 12.89 3.57
C ASP A 204 -18.19 11.63 2.85
N ARG A 205 -18.31 11.67 1.53
CA ARG A 205 -18.75 10.51 0.72
C ARG A 205 -17.81 9.30 0.84
N HIS A 206 -16.51 9.51 1.02
CA HIS A 206 -15.45 8.51 1.16
C HIS A 206 -14.86 8.59 2.58
N ARG A 207 -15.63 8.12 3.56
CA ARG A 207 -15.30 8.19 4.98
C ARG A 207 -14.02 7.45 5.30
N ALA A 208 -12.95 8.20 5.56
CA ALA A 208 -11.63 7.66 5.81
C ALA A 208 -10.91 8.44 6.94
N PRO A 209 -11.44 8.40 8.18
CA PRO A 209 -10.92 9.19 9.30
C PRO A 209 -9.43 8.95 9.56
N GLY A 210 -9.00 7.69 9.56
CA GLY A 210 -7.62 7.31 9.80
C GLY A 210 -6.70 7.81 8.70
N ALA A 211 -7.08 7.61 7.43
CA ALA A 211 -6.33 8.11 6.28
C ALA A 211 -6.14 9.63 6.33
N ILE A 212 -7.22 10.38 6.58
CA ILE A 212 -7.15 11.85 6.65
C ILE A 212 -6.26 12.33 7.80
N ALA A 213 -6.39 11.73 8.99
CA ALA A 213 -5.54 12.08 10.14
C ALA A 213 -4.06 11.77 9.87
N LEU A 214 -3.76 10.59 9.32
CA LEU A 214 -2.38 10.19 8.98
C LEU A 214 -1.78 11.08 7.89
N ILE A 215 -2.50 11.34 6.79
CA ILE A 215 -2.04 12.22 5.71
C ILE A 215 -1.78 13.63 6.25
N THR A 216 -2.68 14.16 7.09
CA THR A 216 -2.51 15.49 7.70
C THR A 216 -1.23 15.55 8.53
N ALA A 217 -0.99 14.56 9.39
CA ALA A 217 0.22 14.52 10.21
C ALA A 217 1.49 14.34 9.36
N HIS A 218 1.44 13.47 8.36
CA HIS A 218 2.57 13.18 7.48
C HIS A 218 2.96 14.38 6.60
N GLN A 219 1.98 15.12 6.06
CA GLN A 219 2.22 16.36 5.32
C GLN A 219 2.99 17.38 6.17
N GLU A 220 2.57 17.53 7.42
CA GLU A 220 3.14 18.48 8.36
C GLU A 220 4.54 18.07 8.82
N LEU A 221 4.84 16.77 8.89
CA LEU A 221 6.20 16.29 9.12
C LEU A 221 7.12 16.55 7.92
N GLU A 222 6.63 16.40 6.69
CA GLU A 222 7.41 16.70 5.48
C GLU A 222 7.80 18.18 5.39
N GLU A 223 6.92 19.11 5.78
CA GLU A 223 7.22 20.55 5.78
C GLU A 223 8.43 20.92 6.67
N VAL A 224 8.75 20.10 7.67
CA VAL A 224 9.89 20.34 8.58
C VAL A 224 11.07 19.40 8.34
N THR A 225 10.93 18.39 7.47
CA THR A 225 11.99 17.40 7.19
C THR A 225 12.54 17.50 5.77
N LEU A 226 11.74 17.93 4.79
CA LEU A 226 12.14 17.99 3.39
C LEU A 226 12.62 19.39 2.98
N GLU A 227 13.56 19.41 2.04
CA GLU A 227 13.98 20.65 1.37
C GLU A 227 12.83 21.24 0.54
N ARG A 228 12.81 22.57 0.44
CA ARG A 228 11.69 23.33 -0.13
C ARG A 228 11.38 23.00 -1.60
N GLU A 229 12.38 22.83 -2.46
CA GLU A 229 12.14 22.46 -3.85
C GLU A 229 11.75 20.99 -3.99
N LEU A 230 12.31 20.11 -3.15
CA LEU A 230 11.88 18.70 -3.09
C LEU A 230 10.40 18.58 -2.73
N ILE A 231 9.93 19.24 -1.67
CA ILE A 231 8.51 19.16 -1.27
C ILE A 231 7.58 19.77 -2.34
N ARG A 232 8.01 20.87 -3.00
CA ARG A 232 7.24 21.47 -4.10
C ARG A 232 7.06 20.50 -5.26
N PHE A 233 8.14 19.85 -5.70
CA PHE A 233 8.07 18.88 -6.80
C PHE A 233 7.33 17.61 -6.38
N LYS A 234 7.51 17.15 -5.13
CA LYS A 234 6.82 15.99 -4.58
C LYS A 234 5.29 16.14 -4.60
N ARG A 235 4.74 17.34 -4.40
CA ARG A 235 3.29 17.57 -4.55
C ARG A 235 2.79 17.27 -5.97
N THR A 236 3.56 17.63 -7.00
CA THR A 236 3.24 17.27 -8.40
C THR A 236 3.33 15.76 -8.63
N VAL A 237 4.35 15.11 -8.07
CA VAL A 237 4.50 13.66 -8.12
C VAL A 237 3.33 12.95 -7.44
N GLY A 238 2.97 13.34 -6.22
CA GLY A 238 1.84 12.77 -5.46
C GLY A 238 0.50 12.95 -6.17
N GLN A 239 0.27 14.12 -6.79
CA GLN A 239 -0.90 14.33 -7.63
C GLN A 239 -0.92 13.35 -8.82
N ARG A 240 0.18 13.24 -9.56
CA ARG A 240 0.24 12.33 -10.70
C ARG A 240 0.09 10.86 -10.30
N TRP A 241 0.66 10.48 -9.16
CA TRP A 241 0.50 9.16 -8.56
C TRP A 241 -0.98 8.87 -8.27
N THR A 242 -1.67 9.83 -7.65
CA THR A 242 -3.11 9.73 -7.32
C THR A 242 -3.96 9.52 -8.58
N GLU A 243 -3.67 10.25 -9.66
CA GLU A 243 -4.36 10.12 -10.95
C GLU A 243 -4.16 8.72 -11.54
N LEU A 244 -2.93 8.20 -11.56
CA LEU A 244 -2.65 6.86 -12.09
C LEU A 244 -3.40 5.77 -11.32
N VAL A 245 -3.39 5.83 -9.99
CA VAL A 245 -4.13 4.86 -9.17
C VAL A 245 -5.63 4.98 -9.41
N ARG A 246 -6.15 6.21 -9.51
CA ARG A 246 -7.57 6.44 -9.80
C ARG A 246 -7.99 5.85 -11.15
N ASP A 247 -7.13 5.93 -12.15
CA ASP A 247 -7.36 5.43 -13.50
C ASP A 247 -7.08 3.92 -13.65
N GLY A 248 -6.79 3.19 -12.56
CA GLY A 248 -6.50 1.75 -12.61
C GLY A 248 -5.12 1.43 -13.18
N MET A 249 -4.18 2.38 -13.15
CA MET A 249 -2.82 2.24 -13.66
C MET A 249 -1.81 1.90 -12.55
N TRP A 250 -2.23 1.10 -11.56
CA TRP A 250 -1.37 0.69 -10.43
C TRP A 250 -0.10 -0.04 -10.89
N PHE A 251 -0.21 -0.89 -11.90
CA PHE A 251 0.91 -1.66 -12.47
C PHE A 251 1.59 -0.97 -13.67
N SER A 252 1.42 0.35 -13.82
CA SER A 252 2.04 1.07 -14.92
C SER A 252 3.52 1.42 -14.62
N PRO A 253 4.41 1.41 -15.62
CA PRO A 253 5.82 1.78 -15.41
C PRO A 253 6.03 3.20 -14.87
N LEU A 254 5.12 4.12 -15.20
CA LEU A 254 5.18 5.47 -14.66
C LEU A 254 4.88 5.46 -13.16
N LYS A 255 3.88 4.69 -12.70
CA LYS A 255 3.56 4.56 -11.28
C LYS A 255 4.76 4.01 -10.51
N ASP A 256 5.45 2.98 -11.01
CA ASP A 256 6.66 2.43 -10.38
C ASP A 256 7.79 3.48 -10.26
N ALA A 257 7.98 4.31 -11.28
CA ALA A 257 8.96 5.39 -11.23
C ALA A 257 8.59 6.46 -10.18
N LEU A 258 7.30 6.76 -10.02
CA LEU A 258 6.83 7.67 -8.97
C LEU A 258 6.95 7.05 -7.58
N ASP A 259 6.71 5.73 -7.43
CA ASP A 259 6.94 5.00 -6.18
C ASP A 259 8.41 5.12 -5.75
N ALA A 260 9.36 4.92 -6.67
CA ALA A 260 10.79 5.05 -6.38
C ALA A 260 11.17 6.48 -5.93
N PHE A 261 10.62 7.50 -6.60
CA PHE A 261 10.81 8.89 -6.19
C PHE A 261 10.24 9.17 -4.79
N ILE A 262 9.02 8.70 -4.53
CA ILE A 262 8.36 8.90 -3.24
C ILE A 262 9.16 8.18 -2.16
N ALA A 263 9.55 6.92 -2.35
CA ALA A 263 10.33 6.15 -1.39
C ALA A 263 11.64 6.87 -1.01
N ASP A 264 12.40 7.38 -1.98
CA ASP A 264 13.64 8.13 -1.73
C ASP A 264 13.38 9.39 -0.88
N SER A 265 12.29 10.12 -1.18
CA SER A 265 11.91 11.31 -0.39
C SER A 265 11.60 11.00 1.09
N GLN A 266 11.22 9.77 1.42
CA GLN A 266 10.83 9.40 2.79
C GLN A 266 12.01 9.19 3.74
N HIS A 267 13.25 9.12 3.25
CA HIS A 267 14.42 8.75 4.06
C HIS A 267 14.66 9.67 5.27
N GLN A 268 14.24 10.94 5.19
CA GLN A 268 14.41 11.94 6.24
C GLN A 268 13.11 12.23 7.01
N VAL A 269 12.01 11.57 6.66
CA VAL A 269 10.67 11.82 7.24
C VAL A 269 10.51 10.99 8.52
N SER A 270 11.33 11.28 9.53
CA SER A 270 11.28 10.65 10.86
C SER A 270 11.06 11.72 11.95
N GLY A 271 10.11 11.46 12.85
CA GLY A 271 9.73 12.41 13.88
C GLY A 271 8.38 12.09 14.52
N GLU A 272 7.94 12.95 15.42
CA GLU A 272 6.65 12.86 16.10
C GLU A 272 5.80 14.10 15.80
N VAL A 273 4.54 13.88 15.48
CA VAL A 273 3.55 14.94 15.21
C VAL A 273 2.43 14.84 16.22
N ARG A 274 2.13 15.96 16.88
CA ARG A 274 1.00 16.08 17.81
C ARG A 274 -0.20 16.67 17.07
N ILE A 275 -1.31 15.96 17.08
CA ILE A 275 -2.55 16.39 16.43
C ILE A 275 -3.69 16.50 17.45
N VAL A 276 -4.57 17.45 17.21
CA VAL A 276 -5.84 17.62 17.92
C VAL A 276 -6.98 17.28 16.98
N LEU A 277 -7.78 16.30 17.39
CA LEU A 277 -9.00 15.82 16.75
C LEU A 277 -10.19 16.52 17.41
N HIS A 278 -10.98 17.24 16.62
CA HIS A 278 -12.20 17.88 17.11
C HIS A 278 -13.08 18.36 15.96
N ALA A 279 -14.40 18.21 16.11
CA ALA A 279 -15.41 18.81 15.22
C ALA A 279 -15.11 18.64 13.71
N GLY A 280 -14.80 17.41 13.32
CA GLY A 280 -14.53 17.03 11.93
C GLY A 280 -13.16 17.42 11.39
N ARG A 281 -12.24 17.91 12.24
CA ARG A 281 -10.91 18.36 11.83
C ARG A 281 -9.81 17.69 12.64
N ALA A 282 -8.74 17.31 11.94
CA ALA A 282 -7.44 17.02 12.53
C ALA A 282 -6.57 18.27 12.36
N THR A 283 -6.02 18.80 13.45
CA THR A 283 -5.19 20.02 13.44
C THR A 283 -3.86 19.74 14.10
N VAL A 284 -2.76 20.07 13.41
CA VAL A 284 -1.41 19.86 13.96
C VAL A 284 -1.07 20.96 14.97
N ARG A 285 -0.57 20.55 16.14
CA ARG A 285 -0.17 21.45 17.24
C ARG A 285 1.33 21.59 17.38
N ASP A 286 2.06 20.49 17.27
CA ASP A 286 3.51 20.44 17.46
C ASP A 286 4.14 19.40 16.52
N ARG A 287 5.40 19.62 16.16
CA ARG A 287 6.21 18.73 15.32
C ARG A 287 7.60 18.64 15.91
N ARG A 288 8.08 17.42 16.10
CA ARG A 288 9.44 17.13 16.59
C ARG A 288 10.13 16.23 15.59
N THR A 289 11.22 16.70 15.01
CA THR A 289 12.04 15.88 14.12
C THR A 289 13.04 15.08 14.94
N GLU A 290 13.31 13.85 14.53
CA GLU A 290 14.49 13.14 15.01
C GLU A 290 15.71 13.66 14.24
N GLU A 291 16.87 13.77 14.89
CA GLU A 291 18.09 14.12 14.15
C GLU A 291 18.29 13.10 13.03
N PRO A 292 18.60 13.55 11.80
CA PRO A 292 18.85 12.62 10.71
C PRO A 292 19.99 11.71 11.16
N ARG A 293 19.72 10.39 11.27
CA ARG A 293 20.77 9.41 11.50
C ARG A 293 21.80 9.65 10.41
N ARG A 294 23.01 10.05 10.81
CA ARG A 294 24.09 10.41 9.90
C ARG A 294 24.19 9.31 8.85
N ALA A 295 23.78 9.61 7.62
CA ALA A 295 23.92 8.65 6.53
C ALA A 295 25.41 8.26 6.50
N GLU A 296 25.70 6.96 6.49
CA GLU A 296 27.05 6.51 6.17
C GLU A 296 27.43 7.19 4.85
N HIS A 297 28.58 7.87 4.84
CA HIS A 297 29.01 8.65 3.69
C HIS A 297 29.13 7.70 2.49
N VAL A 298 28.17 7.80 1.57
CA VAL A 298 28.23 7.10 0.28
C VAL A 298 29.23 7.88 -0.59
N PRO A 299 30.36 7.27 -0.99
CA PRO A 299 31.36 7.96 -1.79
C PRO A 299 30.74 8.43 -3.10
N THR A 300 30.85 9.73 -3.38
CA THR A 300 30.39 10.32 -4.63
C THR A 300 31.45 10.20 -5.72
N TRP A 301 31.05 10.43 -6.97
CA TRP A 301 32.01 10.59 -8.08
C TRP A 301 32.99 11.74 -7.83
N TYR A 302 32.57 12.79 -7.09
CA TYR A 302 33.46 13.88 -6.67
C TYR A 302 34.51 13.43 -5.65
N ASP A 303 34.16 12.51 -4.74
CA ASP A 303 35.12 11.95 -3.79
C ASP A 303 36.18 11.10 -4.52
N SER A 304 35.78 10.44 -5.61
CA SER A 304 36.69 9.70 -6.50
C SER A 304 37.67 10.62 -7.24
N LEU A 305 37.26 11.85 -7.57
CA LEU A 305 38.15 12.85 -8.19
C LEU A 305 39.12 13.51 -7.20
N ARG A 306 38.70 13.66 -5.94
CA ARG A 306 39.54 14.21 -4.86
C ARG A 306 40.58 13.23 -4.35
N ALA A 307 40.35 11.92 -4.50
CA ALA A 307 41.29 10.88 -4.11
C ALA A 307 42.62 10.92 -4.90
N GLY A 308 42.69 11.69 -5.99
CA GLY A 308 43.86 11.76 -6.86
C GLY A 308 44.14 10.44 -7.60
N PRO A 309 44.95 10.44 -8.67
CA PRO A 309 45.39 9.19 -9.26
C PRO A 309 46.20 8.40 -8.24
N ALA A 310 45.91 7.09 -8.11
CA ALA A 310 46.74 6.20 -7.31
C ALA A 310 48.20 6.34 -7.75
N PRO A 311 49.17 6.43 -6.80
CA PRO A 311 50.57 6.59 -7.16
C PRO A 311 50.99 5.44 -8.07
N ALA A 312 51.66 5.77 -9.17
CA ALA A 312 52.16 4.77 -10.11
C ALA A 312 52.99 3.72 -9.35
N PRO A 313 52.80 2.42 -9.63
CA PRO A 313 53.59 1.39 -8.98
C PRO A 313 55.07 1.66 -9.27
N GLN A 314 55.86 1.81 -8.21
CA GLN A 314 57.31 1.98 -8.36
C GLN A 314 57.86 0.72 -9.05
N PRO A 315 58.76 0.86 -10.05
CA PRO A 315 59.36 -0.30 -10.68
C PRO A 315 60.13 -1.10 -9.62
N SER A 316 59.69 -2.33 -9.38
CA SER A 316 60.36 -3.23 -8.46
C SER A 316 61.69 -3.66 -9.07
N HIS A 317 62.80 -3.08 -8.60
CA HIS A 317 64.12 -3.66 -8.77
C HIS A 317 64.25 -4.89 -7.86
N ARG A 318 63.58 -5.98 -8.22
CA ARG A 318 63.93 -7.32 -7.75
C ARG A 318 64.09 -8.23 -8.96
N PRO A 319 65.28 -8.80 -9.20
CA PRO A 319 65.39 -9.89 -10.16
C PRO A 319 64.53 -11.07 -9.65
N PRO A 320 63.87 -11.83 -10.55
CA PRO A 320 63.08 -12.97 -10.14
C PRO A 320 64.00 -14.09 -9.62
N GLU A 321 63.93 -14.37 -8.32
CA GLU A 321 64.56 -15.54 -7.71
C GLU A 321 63.71 -16.78 -8.00
N GLY A 322 64.33 -17.83 -8.59
CA GLY A 322 63.84 -19.20 -8.43
C GLY A 322 63.53 -20.04 -9.66
N VAL A 323 63.86 -19.62 -10.90
CA VAL A 323 63.87 -20.57 -12.03
C VAL A 323 65.18 -21.37 -12.01
N ARG A 324 65.05 -22.67 -11.71
CA ARG A 324 66.14 -23.66 -11.71
C ARG A 324 66.84 -23.70 -13.08
N MET A 325 68.15 -23.42 -13.07
CA MET A 325 69.03 -23.76 -14.19
C MET A 325 69.33 -25.26 -14.17
N VAL A 326 68.90 -25.97 -15.22
CA VAL A 326 69.31 -27.34 -15.51
C VAL A 326 70.64 -27.28 -16.24
N ASN A 327 71.70 -27.81 -15.64
CA ASN A 327 73.01 -27.96 -16.28
C ASN A 327 73.04 -29.25 -17.10
N PHE A 328 73.21 -29.14 -18.41
CA PHE A 328 73.64 -30.25 -19.27
C PHE A 328 75.08 -30.01 -19.72
N ALA A 329 75.97 -30.93 -19.30
CA ALA A 329 77.24 -31.33 -19.96
C ALA A 329 78.34 -30.24 -20.15
N ARG A 330 79.64 -30.49 -20.04
CA ARG A 330 80.47 -31.71 -19.91
C ARG A 330 81.92 -31.26 -19.64
N ASN A 331 82.67 -32.18 -19.01
CA ASN A 331 84.12 -32.29 -18.83
C ASN A 331 84.78 -31.45 -17.75
#